data_AF-A0A2N0XSU8-F1
#
_entry.id   AF-A0A2N0XSU8-F1
#
_cell.length_a   1.000
_cell.length_b   1.000
_cell.length_c   1.000
_cell.angle_alpha   90.00
_cell.angle_beta   90.00
_cell.angle_gamma   90.00
#
_symmetry.space_group_name_H-M   'P 1'
#
loop_
_entity.id
_entity.type
_entity.pdbx_description
1 polymer ?
#
loop_
_entity_poly.entity_id
_entity_poly.type
_entity_poly.pdbx_seq_one_letter_code
_entity_poly.pdbx_strand_id
1 'polypeptide(L)'
;MKNQNIFFSLLLTVFLVSGCTSMSIEECQTTHWGDLGYQQGQVGENPNIINDYAKDCSEGGITVDKEAWSQGYERGLIQYCSPRNGYQEGRNGRSYYGVCDNEQFNQNYELGRQAYLKQERLNDIKKEIEDIDRKLRDKNGLDPDERKRLNDERKSLTNERASLLSTSYQFNVTF
;
A
#
# COMPACT_ATOMS: atom_id res chain seq x y z
N MET A 1 24.59 -47.93 15.29
CA MET A 1 24.10 -46.64 15.81
C MET A 1 24.64 -45.49 14.97
N LYS A 2 23.85 -44.98 14.01
CA LYS A 2 23.73 -43.56 13.67
C LYS A 2 22.63 -43.44 12.61
N ASN A 3 21.47 -43.02 13.11
CA ASN A 3 20.27 -42.71 12.37
C ASN A 3 20.35 -41.29 11.80
N GLN A 4 19.45 -41.07 10.83
CA GLN A 4 18.77 -39.82 10.52
C GLN A 4 19.30 -38.96 9.37
N ASN A 5 18.68 -39.26 8.22
CA ASN A 5 17.87 -38.34 7.41
C ASN A 5 18.61 -37.27 6.62
N ILE A 6 18.84 -37.64 5.36
CA ILE A 6 18.85 -36.76 4.18
C ILE A 6 17.54 -35.94 4.21
N PHE A 7 17.57 -34.77 4.84
CA PHE A 7 16.48 -33.82 4.76
C PHE A 7 16.66 -33.01 3.48
N PHE A 8 15.90 -33.44 2.48
CA PHE A 8 15.59 -32.78 1.22
C PHE A 8 15.22 -31.31 1.49
N SER A 9 16.16 -30.38 1.29
CA SER A 9 15.89 -28.95 1.40
C SER A 9 15.26 -28.47 0.09
N LEU A 10 13.97 -28.77 -0.07
CA LEU A 10 13.14 -28.26 -1.16
C LEU A 10 12.86 -26.77 -0.88
N LEU A 11 13.64 -25.88 -1.51
CA LEU A 11 13.41 -24.44 -1.48
C LEU A 11 12.16 -24.15 -2.34
N LEU A 12 10.99 -24.12 -1.69
CA LEU A 12 9.73 -23.72 -2.31
C LEU A 12 9.72 -22.19 -2.42
N THR A 13 10.27 -21.65 -3.50
CA THR A 13 10.15 -20.23 -3.85
C THR A 13 8.72 -19.96 -4.29
N VAL A 14 7.86 -19.55 -3.35
CA VAL A 14 6.53 -19.05 -3.67
C VAL A 14 6.68 -17.68 -4.33
N PHE A 15 6.56 -17.66 -5.66
CA PHE A 15 6.38 -16.43 -6.44
C PHE A 15 4.97 -15.91 -6.16
N LEU A 16 4.83 -15.00 -5.21
CA LEU A 16 3.62 -14.18 -5.06
C LEU A 16 3.68 -13.05 -6.09
N VAL A 17 3.32 -13.34 -7.34
CA VAL A 17 2.99 -12.29 -8.30
C VAL A 17 1.52 -11.95 -8.09
N SER A 18 1.25 -11.02 -7.19
CA SER A 18 -0.05 -10.37 -7.08
C SER A 18 -0.16 -9.32 -8.19
N GLY A 19 -0.82 -9.68 -9.28
CA GLY A 19 -1.10 -8.77 -10.40
C GLY A 19 -2.06 -9.44 -11.39
N CYS A 20 -3.23 -8.83 -11.55
CA CYS A 20 -4.49 -9.36 -12.10
C CYS A 20 -5.25 -10.25 -11.12
N THR A 21 -6.20 -9.65 -10.40
CA THR A 21 -7.26 -10.34 -9.66
C THR A 21 -8.24 -10.95 -10.67
N SER A 22 -7.82 -11.99 -11.38
CA SER A 22 -8.69 -12.73 -12.29
C SER A 22 -9.44 -13.81 -11.51
N MET A 23 -10.75 -13.92 -11.72
CA MET A 23 -11.58 -14.95 -11.12
C MET A 23 -11.73 -16.13 -12.08
N SER A 24 -11.56 -17.36 -11.59
CA SER A 24 -11.77 -18.57 -12.38
C SER A 24 -13.26 -18.89 -12.57
N ILE A 25 -13.59 -19.63 -13.62
CA ILE A 25 -14.98 -20.06 -13.89
C ILE A 25 -15.53 -20.93 -12.74
N GLU A 26 -14.70 -21.76 -12.10
CA GLU A 26 -15.10 -22.55 -10.93
C GLU A 26 -15.48 -21.64 -9.76
N GLU A 27 -14.65 -20.64 -9.46
CA GLU A 27 -14.97 -19.64 -8.43
C GLU A 27 -16.29 -18.93 -8.76
N CYS A 28 -16.51 -18.53 -10.02
CA CYS A 28 -17.77 -17.91 -10.44
C CYS A 28 -19.00 -18.77 -10.15
N GLN A 29 -18.90 -20.10 -10.27
CA GLN A 29 -20.02 -21.03 -10.03
C GLN A 29 -20.33 -21.21 -8.54
N THR A 30 -19.30 -21.20 -7.69
CA THR A 30 -19.44 -21.51 -6.26
C THR A 30 -19.50 -20.28 -5.36
N THR A 31 -19.30 -19.09 -5.92
CA THR A 31 -19.20 -17.85 -5.14
C THR A 31 -20.53 -17.42 -4.55
N HIS A 32 -20.49 -17.11 -3.26
CA HIS A 32 -21.55 -16.43 -2.56
C HIS A 32 -21.29 -14.92 -2.64
N TRP A 33 -21.87 -14.27 -3.64
CA TRP A 33 -21.53 -12.88 -4.01
C TRP A 33 -21.67 -11.88 -2.86
N GLY A 34 -22.68 -12.03 -2.00
CA GLY A 34 -22.84 -11.18 -0.82
C GLY A 34 -21.78 -11.38 0.26
N ASP A 35 -21.20 -12.57 0.38
CA ASP A 35 -20.11 -12.82 1.32
C ASP A 35 -18.79 -12.29 0.77
N LEU A 36 -18.54 -12.49 -0.53
CA LEU A 36 -17.37 -11.90 -1.21
C LEU A 36 -17.41 -10.37 -1.13
N GLY A 37 -18.57 -9.77 -1.41
CA GLY A 37 -18.76 -8.33 -1.26
C GLY A 37 -18.46 -7.87 0.16
N TYR A 38 -19.00 -8.56 1.18
CA TYR A 38 -18.72 -8.26 2.58
C TYR A 38 -17.23 -8.27 2.90
N GLN A 39 -16.51 -9.31 2.49
CA GLN A 39 -15.06 -9.42 2.70
C GLN A 39 -14.30 -8.28 2.02
N GLN A 40 -14.69 -7.89 0.81
CA GLN A 40 -14.08 -6.78 0.07
C GLN A 40 -14.38 -5.42 0.69
N GLY A 41 -15.59 -5.22 1.19
CA GLY A 41 -15.97 -4.02 1.92
C GLY A 41 -15.18 -3.87 3.22
N GLN A 42 -14.88 -4.96 3.92
CA GLN A 42 -14.08 -4.93 5.15
C GLN A 42 -12.65 -4.40 4.96
N VAL A 43 -12.12 -4.47 3.74
CA VAL A 43 -10.78 -3.98 3.38
C VAL A 43 -10.82 -2.74 2.48
N GLY A 44 -12.01 -2.21 2.18
CA GLY A 44 -12.18 -1.03 1.32
C GLY A 44 -11.66 -1.24 -0.09
N GLU A 45 -11.79 -2.47 -0.62
CA GLU A 45 -11.33 -2.83 -1.97
C GLU A 45 -11.93 -1.90 -3.04
N ASN A 46 -11.23 -1.67 -4.16
CA ASN A 46 -11.79 -0.85 -5.22
C ASN A 46 -13.12 -1.45 -5.72
N PRO A 47 -14.25 -0.74 -5.64
CA PRO A 47 -15.55 -1.31 -5.99
C PRO A 47 -15.66 -1.67 -7.48
N ASN A 48 -14.76 -1.16 -8.33
CA ASN A 48 -14.72 -1.53 -9.75
C ASN A 48 -14.33 -3.01 -9.98
N ILE A 49 -13.77 -3.70 -8.99
CA ILE A 49 -13.39 -5.11 -9.11
C ILE A 49 -14.57 -6.02 -9.50
N ILE A 50 -15.81 -5.62 -9.16
CA ILE A 50 -17.02 -6.36 -9.57
C ILE A 50 -17.23 -6.37 -11.09
N ASN A 51 -16.67 -5.40 -11.81
CA ASN A 51 -16.71 -5.37 -13.27
C ASN A 51 -15.69 -6.34 -13.87
N ASP A 52 -14.55 -6.54 -13.22
CA ASP A 52 -13.57 -7.55 -13.60
C ASP A 52 -14.17 -8.94 -13.40
N TYR A 53 -14.83 -9.20 -12.27
CA TYR A 53 -15.58 -10.43 -12.05
C TYR A 53 -16.68 -10.66 -13.09
N ALA A 54 -17.44 -9.61 -13.41
CA ALA A 54 -18.47 -9.71 -14.44
C ALA A 54 -17.90 -10.08 -15.81
N LYS A 55 -16.71 -9.56 -16.15
CA LYS A 55 -16.00 -9.90 -17.36
C LYS A 55 -15.55 -11.36 -17.34
N ASP A 56 -14.81 -11.76 -16.30
CA ASP A 56 -14.22 -13.10 -16.20
C ASP A 56 -15.30 -14.20 -16.17
N CYS A 57 -16.35 -14.03 -15.36
CA CYS A 57 -17.43 -14.99 -15.26
C CYS A 57 -18.26 -15.11 -16.55
N SER A 58 -18.34 -14.03 -17.35
CA SER A 58 -19.06 -14.06 -18.63
C SER A 58 -18.38 -14.97 -19.67
N GLU A 59 -17.07 -15.22 -19.56
CA GLU A 59 -16.35 -16.16 -20.44
C GLU A 59 -16.85 -17.60 -20.26
N GLY A 60 -17.35 -17.94 -19.07
CA GLY A 60 -18.01 -19.21 -18.76
C GLY A 60 -19.54 -19.17 -18.87
N GLY A 61 -20.12 -18.07 -19.35
CA GLY A 61 -21.57 -17.88 -19.45
C GLY A 61 -22.27 -17.68 -18.10
N ILE A 62 -21.55 -17.31 -17.05
CA ILE A 62 -22.08 -17.12 -15.68
C ILE A 62 -22.37 -15.64 -15.46
N THR A 63 -23.55 -15.33 -14.92
CA THR A 63 -23.93 -13.96 -14.55
C THR A 63 -23.61 -13.70 -13.09
N VAL A 64 -22.88 -12.62 -12.83
CA VAL A 64 -22.54 -12.15 -11.48
C VAL A 64 -23.74 -11.48 -10.81
N ASP A 65 -24.02 -11.83 -9.55
CA ASP A 65 -25.02 -11.14 -8.73
C ASP A 65 -24.42 -9.87 -8.12
N LYS A 66 -24.43 -8.79 -8.91
CA LYS A 66 -23.90 -7.49 -8.51
C LYS A 66 -24.66 -6.88 -7.33
N GLU A 67 -25.95 -7.15 -7.21
CA GLU A 67 -26.78 -6.60 -6.14
C GLU A 67 -26.40 -7.23 -4.80
N ALA A 68 -26.35 -8.57 -4.73
CA ALA A 68 -25.92 -9.27 -3.52
C ALA A 68 -24.51 -8.83 -3.12
N TRP A 69 -23.59 -8.74 -4.08
CA TRP A 69 -22.24 -8.24 -3.85
C TRP A 69 -22.24 -6.83 -3.25
N SER A 70 -23.00 -5.90 -3.83
CA SER A 70 -23.04 -4.51 -3.37
C SER A 70 -23.61 -4.41 -1.95
N GLN A 71 -24.67 -5.16 -1.63
CA GLN A 71 -25.23 -5.23 -0.28
C GLN A 71 -24.24 -5.82 0.74
N GLY A 72 -23.46 -6.82 0.32
CA GLY A 72 -22.34 -7.34 1.09
C GLY A 72 -21.30 -6.26 1.37
N TYR A 73 -20.85 -5.60 0.31
CA TYR A 73 -19.81 -4.58 0.32
C TYR A 73 -20.14 -3.43 1.27
N GLU A 74 -21.34 -2.86 1.17
CA GLU A 74 -21.81 -1.81 2.09
C GLU A 74 -21.81 -2.26 3.56
N ARG A 75 -22.19 -3.52 3.85
CA ARG A 75 -22.10 -4.05 5.22
C ARG A 75 -20.66 -4.17 5.71
N GLY A 76 -19.73 -4.52 4.83
CA GLY A 76 -18.29 -4.57 5.14
C GLY A 76 -17.72 -3.18 5.43
N LEU A 77 -18.15 -2.17 4.65
CA LEU A 77 -17.71 -0.79 4.80
C LEU A 77 -18.03 -0.18 6.16
N ILE A 78 -19.08 -0.65 6.86
CA ILE A 78 -19.39 -0.19 8.23
C ILE A 78 -18.17 -0.33 9.15
N GLN A 79 -17.37 -1.40 8.99
CA GLN A 79 -16.16 -1.61 9.78
C GLN A 79 -14.97 -0.83 9.22
N TYR A 80 -14.79 -0.86 7.90
CA TYR A 80 -13.69 -0.19 7.22
C TYR A 80 -13.73 1.34 7.43
N CYS A 81 -14.90 1.95 7.33
CA CYS A 81 -15.12 3.40 7.40
C CYS A 81 -15.14 3.97 8.82
N SER A 82 -14.55 3.26 9.80
CA SER A 82 -14.40 3.78 11.15
C SER A 82 -13.30 4.85 11.23
N PRO A 83 -13.49 5.96 11.98
CA PRO A 83 -12.49 7.03 12.10
C PRO A 83 -11.08 6.55 12.42
N ARG A 84 -10.97 5.57 13.34
CA ARG A 84 -9.70 4.96 13.71
C ARG A 84 -9.02 4.27 12.54
N ASN A 85 -9.78 3.54 11.73
CA ASN A 85 -9.23 2.81 10.59
C ASN A 85 -8.73 3.78 9.53
N GLY A 86 -9.41 4.90 9.30
CA GLY A 86 -8.97 5.94 8.35
C GLY A 86 -7.50 6.34 8.58
N TYR A 87 -7.13 6.70 9.82
CA TYR A 87 -5.74 7.03 10.13
C TYR A 87 -4.77 5.87 9.85
N GLN A 88 -5.14 4.64 10.19
CA GLN A 88 -4.27 3.48 9.96
C GLN A 88 -4.05 3.21 8.47
N GLU A 89 -5.11 3.24 7.66
CA GLU A 89 -5.03 3.08 6.21
C GLU A 89 -4.09 4.13 5.60
N GLY A 90 -4.28 5.40 5.96
CA GLY A 90 -3.41 6.49 5.50
C GLY A 90 -1.96 6.33 5.97
N ARG A 91 -1.74 5.96 7.24
CA ARG A 91 -0.39 5.76 7.81
C ARG A 91 0.36 4.61 7.16
N ASN A 92 -0.37 3.60 6.70
CA ASN A 92 0.18 2.44 6.00
C ASN A 92 0.40 2.70 4.51
N GLY A 93 0.06 3.90 4.00
CA GLY A 93 0.18 4.25 2.59
C GLY A 93 -0.78 3.49 1.69
N ARG A 94 -1.90 3.00 2.24
CA ARG A 94 -2.93 2.32 1.45
C ARG A 94 -3.66 3.32 0.58
N SER A 95 -3.95 2.94 -0.66
CA SER A 95 -4.81 3.73 -1.55
C SER A 95 -6.23 3.72 -1.02
N TYR A 96 -6.90 4.87 -1.09
CA TYR A 96 -8.30 5.01 -0.72
C TYR A 96 -9.14 5.36 -1.94
N TYR A 97 -10.22 4.61 -2.15
CA TYR A 97 -11.07 4.71 -3.33
C TYR A 97 -12.33 5.57 -3.13
N GLY A 98 -12.41 6.34 -2.05
CA GLY A 98 -13.55 7.24 -1.81
C GLY A 98 -14.84 6.54 -1.40
N VAL A 99 -14.73 5.37 -0.78
CA VAL A 99 -15.87 4.49 -0.44
C VAL A 99 -16.55 4.82 0.89
N CYS A 100 -16.02 5.78 1.65
CA CYS A 100 -16.53 6.18 2.95
C CYS A 100 -17.09 7.61 2.94
N ASP A 101 -18.37 7.75 3.24
CA ASP A 101 -19.02 9.05 3.47
C ASP A 101 -18.70 9.65 4.86
N ASN A 102 -18.06 8.88 5.75
CA ASN A 102 -17.69 9.34 7.08
C ASN A 102 -16.58 10.40 7.01
N GLU A 103 -16.92 11.66 7.29
CA GLU A 103 -15.98 12.78 7.25
C GLU A 103 -14.78 12.59 8.18
N GLN A 104 -15.00 12.03 9.38
CA GLN A 104 -13.94 11.80 10.36
C GLN A 104 -12.95 10.72 9.88
N PHE A 105 -13.44 9.67 9.19
CA PHE A 105 -12.58 8.72 8.50
C PHE A 105 -11.70 9.42 7.46
N ASN A 106 -12.31 10.24 6.59
CA ASN A 106 -11.60 10.93 5.50
C ASN A 106 -10.53 11.89 6.03
N GLN A 107 -10.86 12.67 7.06
CA GLN A 107 -9.88 13.55 7.74
C GLN A 107 -8.73 12.74 8.32
N ASN A 108 -9.03 11.66 9.06
CA ASN A 108 -8.02 10.82 9.69
C ASN A 108 -7.14 10.10 8.66
N TYR A 109 -7.71 9.64 7.55
CA TYR A 109 -6.96 9.08 6.42
C TYR A 109 -5.95 10.08 5.87
N GLU A 110 -6.35 11.33 5.64
CA GLU A 110 -5.40 12.34 5.17
C GLU A 110 -4.29 12.65 6.18
N LEU A 111 -4.61 12.70 7.47
CA LEU A 111 -3.58 12.84 8.52
C LEU A 111 -2.60 11.66 8.50
N GLY A 112 -3.12 10.44 8.34
CA GLY A 112 -2.30 9.25 8.19
C GLY A 112 -1.40 9.32 6.95
N ARG A 113 -1.99 9.67 5.80
CA ARG A 113 -1.30 9.77 4.51
C ARG A 113 -0.19 10.81 4.54
N GLN A 114 -0.42 11.98 5.14
CA GLN A 114 0.61 13.01 5.32
C GLN A 114 1.81 12.48 6.09
N ALA A 115 1.57 11.70 7.15
CA ALA A 115 2.66 11.12 7.92
C ALA A 115 3.38 9.98 7.17
N TYR A 116 2.66 9.18 6.38
CA TYR A 116 3.27 8.21 5.46
C TYR A 116 4.21 8.92 4.47
N LEU A 117 3.73 9.94 3.76
CA LEU A 117 4.50 10.69 2.76
C LEU A 117 5.74 11.37 3.38
N LYS A 118 5.60 11.93 4.59
CA LYS A 118 6.72 12.46 5.35
C LYS A 118 7.78 11.38 5.61
N GLN A 119 7.36 10.18 6.02
CA GLN A 119 8.27 9.07 6.30
C GLN A 119 8.95 8.55 5.03
N GLU A 120 8.20 8.46 3.93
CA GLU A 120 8.74 8.11 2.60
C GLU A 120 9.82 9.09 2.19
N ARG A 121 9.54 10.41 2.23
CA ARG A 121 10.50 11.44 1.88
C ARG A 121 11.75 11.42 2.77
N LEU A 122 11.59 11.18 4.07
CA LEU A 122 12.73 11.02 4.98
C LEU A 122 13.63 9.83 4.60
N ASN A 123 13.02 8.72 4.17
CA ASN A 123 13.75 7.54 3.72
C ASN A 123 14.48 7.79 2.39
N ASP A 124 13.87 8.53 1.48
CA ASP A 124 14.49 8.85 0.19
C ASP A 124 15.63 9.84 0.33
N ILE A 125 15.46 10.91 1.12
CA ILE A 125 16.54 11.83 1.48
C ILE A 125 17.74 11.05 2.07
N LYS A 126 17.48 10.06 2.93
CA LYS A 126 18.55 9.23 3.48
C LYS A 126 19.32 8.49 2.38
N LYS A 127 18.62 7.83 1.45
CA LYS A 127 19.26 7.09 0.34
C LYS A 127 20.04 8.04 -0.59
N GLU A 128 19.48 9.21 -0.88
CA GLU A 128 20.12 10.24 -1.72
C GLU A 128 21.40 10.76 -1.07
N ILE A 129 21.38 11.09 0.23
CA ILE A 129 22.58 11.49 0.98
C ILE A 129 23.62 10.37 1.00
N GLU A 130 23.22 9.12 1.21
CA GLU A 130 24.12 7.97 1.18
C GLU A 130 24.78 7.78 -0.20
N ASP A 131 24.05 8.00 -1.29
CA ASP A 131 24.59 7.95 -2.65
C ASP A 131 25.58 9.08 -2.91
N ILE A 132 25.24 10.31 -2.52
CA ILE A 132 26.14 11.46 -2.62
C ILE A 132 27.42 11.22 -1.81
N ASP A 133 27.30 10.71 -0.58
CA ASP A 133 28.43 10.41 0.28
C ASP A 133 29.34 9.32 -0.32
N ARG A 134 28.78 8.35 -1.06
CA ARG A 134 29.59 7.37 -1.83
C ARG A 134 30.35 8.05 -2.97
N LYS A 135 29.66 8.87 -3.78
CA LYS A 135 30.27 9.60 -4.91
C LYS A 135 31.42 10.51 -4.44
N LEU A 136 31.21 11.26 -3.36
CA LEU A 136 32.21 12.15 -2.78
C LEU A 136 33.46 11.41 -2.27
N ARG A 137 33.35 10.12 -1.93
CA ARG A 137 34.47 9.27 -1.48
C ARG A 137 35.20 8.56 -2.61
N ASP A 138 34.76 8.71 -3.86
CA ASP A 138 35.40 8.05 -5.01
C ASP A 138 36.88 8.47 -5.13
N LYS A 139 37.74 7.45 -5.22
CA LYS A 139 39.20 7.59 -5.30
C LYS A 139 39.68 8.02 -6.68
N ASN A 140 38.86 7.84 -7.71
CA ASN A 140 39.18 8.26 -9.08
C ASN A 140 39.14 9.78 -9.27
N GLY A 141 38.66 10.51 -8.25
CA GLY A 141 38.57 11.96 -8.25
C GLY A 141 37.32 12.46 -8.98
N LEU A 142 36.62 13.40 -8.34
CA LEU A 142 35.54 14.15 -8.97
C LEU A 142 36.08 15.46 -9.52
N ASP A 143 35.51 15.89 -10.65
CA ASP A 143 35.65 17.26 -11.13
C ASP A 143 35.25 18.27 -10.01
N PRO A 144 35.97 19.39 -9.84
CA PRO A 144 35.67 20.36 -8.79
C PRO A 144 34.24 20.90 -8.81
N ASP A 145 33.68 21.15 -9.99
CA ASP A 145 32.32 21.69 -10.10
C ASP A 145 31.29 20.62 -9.71
N GLU A 146 31.52 19.38 -10.12
CA GLU A 146 30.66 18.26 -9.72
C GLU A 146 30.71 18.02 -8.20
N ARG A 147 31.91 18.05 -7.60
CA ARG A 147 32.06 17.97 -6.15
C ARG A 147 31.30 19.10 -5.45
N LYS A 148 31.35 20.33 -5.98
CA LYS A 148 30.63 21.46 -5.40
C LYS A 148 29.10 21.23 -5.47
N ARG A 149 28.58 20.80 -6.63
CA ARG A 149 27.14 20.49 -6.81
C ARG A 149 26.65 19.44 -5.82
N LEU A 150 27.36 18.34 -5.69
CA LEU A 150 27.02 17.26 -4.75
C LEU A 150 27.01 17.74 -3.30
N ASN A 151 27.95 18.60 -2.89
CA ASN A 151 27.94 19.17 -1.54
C ASN A 151 26.77 20.14 -1.32
N ASP A 152 26.43 20.96 -2.32
CA ASP A 152 25.29 21.88 -2.27
C ASP A 152 23.97 21.09 -2.17
N GLU A 153 23.81 20.03 -2.96
CA GLU A 153 22.66 19.13 -2.91
C GLU A 153 22.54 18.42 -1.57
N ARG A 154 23.62 17.81 -1.07
CA ARG A 154 23.67 17.17 0.25
C ARG A 154 23.25 18.13 1.36
N LYS A 155 23.69 19.39 1.31
CA LYS A 155 23.33 20.42 2.28
C LYS A 155 21.83 20.74 2.20
N SER A 156 21.29 20.88 0.98
CA SER A 156 19.86 21.10 0.77
C SER A 156 19.01 19.97 1.37
N LEU A 157 19.36 18.71 1.06
CA LEU A 157 18.69 17.51 1.56
C LEU A 157 18.78 17.40 3.10
N THR A 158 19.92 17.77 3.68
CA THR A 158 20.09 17.80 5.14
C THR A 158 19.15 18.82 5.80
N ASN A 159 19.01 20.00 5.19
CA ASN A 159 18.11 21.05 5.68
C ASN A 159 16.63 20.62 5.54
N GLU A 160 16.25 20.03 4.42
CA GLU A 160 14.91 19.48 4.21
C GLU A 160 14.57 18.42 5.25
N ARG A 161 15.48 17.46 5.48
CA ARG A 161 15.33 16.43 6.52
C ARG A 161 15.13 17.06 7.90
N ALA A 162 15.91 18.08 8.25
CA ALA A 162 15.77 18.77 9.54
C ALA A 162 14.40 19.45 9.67
N SER A 163 13.92 20.10 8.61
CA SER A 163 12.58 20.71 8.56
C SER A 163 11.45 19.68 8.70
N LEU A 164 11.56 18.55 8.00
CA LEU A 164 10.59 17.46 8.14
C LEU A 164 10.58 16.93 9.58
N LEU A 165 11.74 16.73 10.20
CA LEU A 165 11.83 16.22 11.58
C LEU A 165 11.33 17.23 12.63
N SER A 166 11.54 18.53 12.43
CA SER A 166 11.08 19.57 13.36
C SER A 166 9.57 19.83 13.27
N THR A 167 8.95 19.47 12.15
CA THR A 167 7.49 19.50 12.01
C THR A 167 6.86 18.43 12.90
N SER A 168 6.62 18.77 14.16
CA SER A 168 5.75 18.01 15.07
C SER A 168 4.31 18.22 14.62
N TYR A 169 3.86 17.43 13.65
CA TYR A 169 2.42 17.28 13.46
C TYR A 169 1.87 16.68 14.75
N GLN A 170 1.30 17.53 15.61
CA GLN A 170 0.27 17.09 16.53
C GLN A 170 -0.91 16.73 15.65
N PHE A 171 -0.88 15.50 15.10
CA PHE A 171 -2.06 14.91 14.53
C PHE A 171 -3.04 14.77 15.69
N ASN A 172 -3.90 15.76 15.86
CA ASN A 172 -5.06 15.67 16.73
C ASN A 172 -6.02 14.71 16.06
N VAL A 173 -5.69 13.41 16.10
CA VAL A 173 -6.51 12.35 15.55
C VAL A 173 -7.69 12.19 16.51
N THR A 174 -8.86 12.60 16.05
CA THR A 174 -10.12 12.43 16.76
C THR A 174 -10.76 11.12 16.31
N PHE A 175 -11.15 10.28 17.26
CA PHE A 175 -11.67 8.94 17.02
C PHE A 175 -13.15 8.84 17.34
#